data_AF-A0AAW5B3H1-F1
#
_entry.id   AF-A0AAW5B3H1-F1
#
_cell.length_a   1.000
_cell.length_b   1.000
_cell.length_c   1.000
_cell.angle_alpha   90.00
_cell.angle_beta   90.00
_cell.angle_gamma   90.00
#
_symmetry.space_group_name_H-M   'P 1'
#
loop_
_entity.id
_entity.type
_entity.pdbx_description
1 polymer ?
#
loop_
_entity_poly.entity_id
_entity_poly.type
_entity_poly.pdbx_seq_one_letter_code
_entity_poly.pdbx_strand_id
1 'polypeptide(L)'
;MYEGVSNGKKLVLCTPKSKLHVNGRGWFDLNTKQVDLLDGADISLLAVRLEGNKIYYIDFKKLRKVMTPDIMLKNPHEGEHWKLFIWDIYLKVSGYEKELYIQPKVLI
;
A
#
# COMPACT_ATOMS: atom_id res chain seq x y z
N MET A 1 4.50 -9.25 -6.15
CA MET A 1 5.14 -9.40 -4.82
C MET A 1 6.53 -9.96 -5.08
N TYR A 2 7.54 -9.42 -4.43
CA TYR A 2 8.91 -9.93 -4.48
C TYR A 2 9.34 -10.17 -3.04
N GLU A 3 10.07 -11.26 -2.81
CA GLU A 3 10.60 -11.59 -1.49
C GLU A 3 12.07 -11.98 -1.58
N GLY A 4 12.78 -11.79 -0.47
CA GLY A 4 14.17 -12.17 -0.35
C GLY A 4 14.59 -12.24 1.11
N VAL A 5 15.72 -12.91 1.37
CA VAL A 5 16.33 -12.96 2.70
C VAL A 5 17.71 -12.31 2.61
N SER A 6 18.01 -11.38 3.50
CA SER A 6 19.31 -10.74 3.60
C SER A 6 19.70 -10.59 5.06
N ASN A 7 20.90 -11.06 5.42
CA ASN A 7 21.40 -11.06 6.81
C ASN A 7 20.40 -11.67 7.81
N GLY A 8 19.76 -12.78 7.42
CA GLY A 8 18.74 -13.47 8.23
C GLY A 8 17.39 -12.76 8.34
N LYS A 9 17.21 -11.60 7.68
CA LYS A 9 15.93 -10.86 7.66
C LYS A 9 15.15 -11.12 6.39
N LYS A 10 13.86 -11.42 6.52
CA LYS A 10 12.92 -11.54 5.41
C LYS A 10 12.47 -10.14 4.95
N LEU A 11 12.68 -9.85 3.68
CA LEU A 11 12.22 -8.65 3.00
C LEU A 11 11.08 -9.00 2.05
N VAL A 12 10.00 -8.21 2.06
CA VAL A 12 8.90 -8.34 1.10
C VAL A 12 8.59 -6.99 0.49
N LEU A 13 8.60 -6.94 -0.84
CA LEU A 13 8.19 -5.78 -1.63
C LEU A 13 6.87 -6.10 -2.35
N CYS A 14 5.84 -5.32 -2.06
CA CYS A 14 4.57 -5.36 -2.77
C CYS A 14 4.50 -4.22 -3.78
N THR A 15 4.20 -4.54 -5.03
CA THR A 15 3.93 -3.58 -6.11
C THR A 15 2.45 -3.72 -6.49
N PRO A 16 1.52 -3.17 -5.70
CA PRO A 16 0.10 -3.39 -5.93
C PRO A 16 -0.32 -2.76 -7.25
N LYS A 17 -1.36 -3.35 -7.87
CA LYS A 17 -1.98 -2.74 -9.04
C LYS A 17 -2.69 -1.46 -8.61
N SER A 18 -2.22 -0.34 -9.12
CA SER A 18 -2.80 0.98 -8.89
C SER A 18 -3.63 1.44 -10.08
N LYS A 19 -4.56 2.36 -9.83
CA LYS A 19 -5.34 3.07 -10.83
C LYS A 19 -5.39 4.56 -10.48
N LEU A 20 -5.57 5.41 -11.48
CA LEU A 20 -5.80 6.84 -11.29
C LEU A 20 -7.29 7.15 -11.38
N HIS A 21 -7.83 7.94 -10.46
CA HIS A 21 -9.13 8.58 -10.63
C HIS A 21 -8.99 9.85 -11.47
N VAL A 22 -10.09 10.26 -12.12
CA VAL A 22 -10.18 11.51 -12.91
C VAL A 22 -9.79 12.78 -12.15
N ASN A 23 -9.87 12.79 -10.82
CA ASN A 23 -9.45 13.91 -9.97
C ASN A 23 -7.97 13.84 -9.55
N GLY A 24 -7.14 13.01 -10.20
CA GLY A 24 -5.70 12.92 -9.96
C GLY A 24 -5.28 12.06 -8.77
N ARG A 25 -6.22 11.56 -7.95
CA ARG A 25 -5.87 10.65 -6.84
C ARG A 25 -5.65 9.22 -7.35
N GLY A 26 -4.53 8.63 -6.98
CA GLY A 26 -4.29 7.21 -7.16
C GLY A 26 -5.09 6.39 -6.16
N TRP A 27 -5.37 5.13 -6.49
CA TRP A 27 -5.89 4.17 -5.54
C TRP A 27 -5.42 2.76 -5.85
N PHE A 28 -5.40 1.93 -4.80
CA PHE A 28 -5.07 0.52 -4.87
C PHE A 28 -5.72 -0.21 -3.68
N ASP A 29 -5.85 -1.53 -3.81
CA ASP A 29 -6.33 -2.39 -2.74
C ASP A 29 -5.21 -3.32 -2.25
N LEU A 30 -5.31 -3.71 -0.98
CA LEU A 30 -4.54 -4.81 -0.40
C LEU A 30 -5.51 -5.84 0.16
N ASN A 31 -5.47 -7.05 -0.37
CA ASN A 31 -6.25 -8.17 0.18
C ASN A 31 -5.54 -8.80 1.39
N THR A 32 -6.27 -9.61 2.15
CA THR A 32 -5.76 -10.29 3.35
C THR A 32 -4.49 -11.10 3.09
N LYS A 33 -4.42 -11.87 1.99
CA LYS A 33 -3.23 -12.65 1.65
C LYS A 33 -1.98 -11.77 1.45
N GLN A 34 -2.13 -10.61 0.81
CA GLN A 34 -1.02 -9.66 0.65
C GLN A 34 -0.60 -9.07 1.99
N VAL A 35 -1.57 -8.72 2.84
CA VAL A 35 -1.33 -8.19 4.19
C VAL A 35 -0.59 -9.22 5.04
N ASP A 36 -1.03 -10.47 5.06
CA ASP A 36 -0.41 -11.55 5.85
C ASP A 36 1.06 -11.77 5.45
N LEU A 37 1.34 -11.76 4.14
CA LEU A 37 2.71 -11.88 3.63
C LEU A 37 3.61 -10.71 4.05
N LEU A 38 3.06 -9.49 4.05
CA LEU A 38 3.79 -8.28 4.46
C LEU A 38 3.92 -8.18 6.00
N ASP A 39 2.97 -8.72 6.76
CA ASP A 39 3.01 -8.82 8.21
C ASP A 39 4.05 -9.83 8.67
N GLY A 40 4.20 -10.95 7.96
CA GLY A 40 5.21 -11.98 8.26
C GLY A 40 6.65 -11.63 7.87
N ALA A 41 6.91 -10.47 7.26
CA ALA A 41 8.25 -10.02 6.90
C ALA A 41 8.90 -9.16 7.99
N ASP A 42 10.22 -9.22 8.15
CA ASP A 42 10.98 -8.30 9.01
C ASP A 42 10.98 -6.88 8.44
N ILE A 43 11.12 -6.78 7.12
CA ILE A 43 11.07 -5.52 6.36
C ILE A 43 10.01 -5.67 5.27
N SER A 44 8.99 -4.82 5.30
CA SER A 44 7.96 -4.80 4.26
C SER A 44 7.71 -3.41 3.70
N LEU A 45 7.68 -3.34 2.37
CA LEU A 45 7.57 -2.10 1.60
C LEU A 45 6.46 -2.25 0.55
N LEU A 46 5.70 -1.18 0.34
CA LEU A 46 4.93 -1.01 -0.88
C LEU A 46 5.69 -0.09 -1.82
N ALA A 47 5.78 -0.46 -3.10
CA ALA A 47 6.17 0.46 -4.17
C ALA A 47 4.98 0.65 -5.10
N VAL A 48 4.29 1.78 -4.94
CA VAL A 48 3.07 2.10 -5.68
C VAL A 48 3.43 3.06 -6.81
N ARG A 49 3.33 2.60 -8.05
CA ARG A 49 3.54 3.43 -9.24
C ARG A 49 2.23 4.14 -9.58
N LEU A 50 2.26 5.45 -9.78
CA LEU A 50 1.17 6.22 -10.39
C LEU A 50 1.64 6.81 -11.73
N GLU A 51 0.70 7.37 -12.50
CA GLU A 51 1.01 8.07 -13.75
C GLU A 51 2.03 9.22 -13.53
N GLY A 52 2.74 9.60 -14.60
CA GLY A 52 3.79 10.63 -14.53
C GLY A 52 5.10 10.16 -13.88
N ASN A 53 5.39 8.85 -13.93
CA ASN A 53 6.61 8.25 -13.37
C ASN A 53 6.83 8.51 -11.86
N LYS A 54 5.75 8.74 -11.12
CA LYS A 54 5.77 8.86 -9.67
C LYS A 54 5.73 7.47 -9.03
N ILE A 55 6.71 7.16 -8.18
CA ILE A 55 6.71 5.94 -7.36
C ILE A 55 6.69 6.32 -5.89
N TYR A 56 5.71 5.82 -5.14
CA TYR A 56 5.59 6.00 -3.71
C TYR A 56 6.11 4.76 -3.00
N TYR A 57 7.18 4.93 -2.22
CA TYR A 57 7.71 3.89 -1.34
C TYR A 57 7.12 4.07 0.05
N ILE A 58 6.31 3.10 0.48
CA ILE A 58 5.57 3.17 1.74
C ILE A 58 6.08 2.06 2.65
N ASP A 59 6.50 2.44 3.86
CA ASP A 59 6.78 1.50 4.94
C ASP A 59 5.46 0.83 5.36
N PHE A 60 5.34 -0.47 5.05
CA PHE A 60 4.11 -1.20 5.31
C PHE A 60 3.85 -1.35 6.81
N LYS A 61 4.89 -1.50 7.65
CA LYS A 61 4.69 -1.64 9.10
C LYS A 61 4.11 -0.39 9.74
N LYS A 62 4.40 0.80 9.19
CA LYS A 62 3.76 2.05 9.61
C LYS A 62 2.32 2.12 9.12
N LEU A 63 2.08 1.81 7.85
CA LEU A 63 0.74 1.80 7.25
C LEU A 63 -0.19 0.78 7.94
N ARG A 64 0.32 -0.40 8.28
CA ARG A 64 -0.43 -1.50 8.90
C ARG A 64 -1.16 -1.08 10.17
N LYS A 65 -0.58 -0.14 10.94
CA LYS A 65 -1.14 0.37 12.21
C LYS A 65 -2.49 1.06 12.03
N VAL A 66 -2.82 1.51 10.82
CA VAL A 66 -4.09 2.18 10.50
C VAL A 66 -5.01 1.34 9.62
N MET A 67 -4.61 0.10 9.29
CA MET A 67 -5.42 -0.86 8.52
C MET A 67 -6.16 -1.81 9.47
N THR A 68 -7.16 -1.30 10.18
CA THR A 68 -7.87 -2.09 11.19
C THR A 68 -8.93 -3.00 10.56
N PRO A 69 -9.31 -4.13 11.18
CA PRO A 69 -10.31 -5.04 10.62
C PRO A 69 -11.70 -4.43 10.44
N ASP A 70 -12.09 -3.45 11.25
CA ASP A 70 -13.40 -2.78 11.20
C ASP A 70 -13.58 -1.89 9.96
N ILE A 71 -12.49 -1.43 9.35
CA ILE A 71 -12.50 -0.64 8.10
C ILE A 71 -12.24 -1.51 6.85
N MET A 72 -12.19 -2.83 7.02
CA MET A 72 -12.01 -3.77 5.93
C MET A 72 -13.28 -3.83 5.07
N LEU A 73 -13.09 -3.76 3.75
CA LEU A 73 -14.16 -3.87 2.77
C LEU A 73 -14.26 -5.33 2.29
N LYS A 74 -15.46 -5.70 1.83
CA LYS A 74 -15.71 -7.00 1.21
C LYS A 74 -16.54 -6.84 -0.05
N ASN A 75 -16.07 -7.40 -1.15
CA ASN A 75 -16.85 -7.48 -2.38
C ASN A 75 -16.53 -8.79 -3.16
N PRO A 76 -17.32 -9.13 -4.20
CA PRO A 76 -17.13 -10.39 -4.94
C PRO A 76 -15.82 -10.50 -5.75
N HIS A 77 -15.21 -9.38 -6.13
CA HIS A 77 -14.03 -9.36 -7.00
C HIS A 77 -12.72 -9.38 -6.20
N GLU A 78 -12.59 -8.49 -5.24
CA GLU A 78 -11.38 -8.35 -4.41
C GLU A 78 -11.41 -9.20 -3.14
N GLY A 79 -12.58 -9.71 -2.74
CA GLY A 79 -12.77 -10.39 -1.46
C GLY A 79 -12.62 -9.42 -0.30
N GLU A 80 -12.03 -9.88 0.80
CA GLU A 80 -11.70 -9.03 1.96
C GLU A 80 -10.42 -8.24 1.70
N HIS A 81 -10.52 -6.92 1.77
CA HIS A 81 -9.45 -6.01 1.39
C HIS A 81 -9.55 -4.66 2.10
N TRP A 82 -8.42 -3.96 2.16
CA TRP A 82 -8.37 -2.54 2.47
C TRP A 82 -8.20 -1.74 1.19
N LYS A 83 -8.93 -0.62 1.10
CA LYS A 83 -8.83 0.33 0.01
C LYS A 83 -8.01 1.54 0.42
N LEU A 84 -7.03 1.90 -0.40
CA LEU A 84 -6.08 2.96 -0.13
C LEU A 84 -6.11 4.00 -1.25
N PHE A 85 -6.05 5.26 -0.87
CA PHE A 85 -5.96 6.39 -1.78
C PHE A 85 -4.62 7.10 -1.60
N ILE A 86 -3.96 7.41 -2.71
CA ILE A 86 -2.72 8.18 -2.73
C ILE A 86 -2.98 9.52 -3.42
N TRP A 87 -2.57 10.57 -2.75
CA TRP A 87 -2.48 11.94 -3.24
C TRP A 87 -1.01 12.34 -3.34
N ASP A 88 -0.73 13.54 -3.84
CA ASP A 88 0.65 13.98 -4.10
C ASP A 88 1.56 13.95 -2.86
N ILE A 89 1.02 14.24 -1.67
CA ILE A 89 1.80 14.35 -0.42
C ILE A 89 1.29 13.47 0.73
N TYR A 90 0.23 12.67 0.50
CA TYR A 90 -0.36 11.86 1.55
C TYR A 90 -1.07 10.63 1.02
N LEU A 91 -1.24 9.65 1.89
CA LEU A 91 -2.06 8.47 1.70
C LEU A 91 -3.19 8.46 2.72
N LYS A 92 -4.35 7.93 2.31
CA LYS A 92 -5.50 7.71 3.18
C LYS A 92 -6.03 6.29 3.03
N VAL A 93 -6.23 5.61 4.15
CA VAL A 93 -6.96 4.33 4.18
C VAL A 93 -8.45 4.63 4.27
N SER A 94 -9.25 4.01 3.41
CA SER A 94 -10.70 4.16 3.43
C SER A 94 -11.25 3.76 4.80
N GLY A 95 -12.13 4.59 5.38
CA GLY A 95 -12.67 4.36 6.72
C GLY A 95 -11.78 4.84 7.87
N TYR A 96 -10.54 5.28 7.60
CA TYR A 96 -9.65 5.89 8.60
C TYR A 96 -9.63 7.41 8.45
N GLU A 97 -9.75 8.13 9.58
CA GLU A 97 -9.89 9.60 9.55
C GLU A 97 -8.62 10.32 9.15
N LYS A 98 -7.46 9.87 9.66
CA LYS A 98 -6.19 10.58 9.53
C LYS A 98 -5.46 10.22 8.23
N GLU A 99 -4.66 11.17 7.78
CA GLU A 99 -3.79 11.04 6.62
C GLU A 99 -2.38 10.61 7.05
N LEU A 100 -1.73 9.83 6.20
CA LEU A 100 -0.34 9.44 6.35
C LEU A 100 0.49 10.20 5.32
N TYR A 101 1.28 11.17 5.77
CA TYR A 101 2.14 11.94 4.88
C TYR A 101 3.20 11.06 4.23
N ILE A 102 3.32 11.16 2.91
CA ILE A 102 4.27 10.42 2.08
C ILE A 102 4.82 11.34 1.00
N GLN A 103 5.98 11.02 0.43
CA GLN A 103 6.55 11.75 -0.69
C GLN A 103 6.89 10.78 -1.84
N PRO A 104 6.54 11.12 -3.09
CA PRO A 104 6.94 10.31 -4.23
C PRO A 104 8.43 10.46 -4.50
N LYS A 105 9.06 9.37 -4.91
CA LYS A 105 10.32 9.42 -5.64
C LYS A 105 9.98 9.60 -7.11
N VAL A 106 10.40 10.74 -7.68
CA VAL A 106 10.30 11.00 -9.11
C VAL A 106 11.51 10.34 -9.78
N LEU A 107 11.25 9.47 -10.75
CA LEU A 107 12.31 8.92 -11.60
C LEU A 107 12.58 9.93 -12.72
N ILE A 108 13.79 10.52 -12.70
CA ILE A 108 14.35 11.36 -13.76
C ILE A 108 14.97 10.46 -14.82
#